data_AF-A0AAV7K9L2-F1
#
_entry.id   AF-A0AAV7K9L2-F1
#
_cell.length_a   1.000
_cell.length_b   1.000
_cell.length_c   1.000
_cell.angle_alpha   90.00
_cell.angle_beta   90.00
_cell.angle_gamma   90.00
#
_symmetry.space_group_name_H-M   'P 1'
#
loop_
_entity.id
_entity.type
_entity.pdbx_description
1 polymer ?
#
loop_
_entity_poly.entity_id
_entity_poly.type
_entity_poly.pdbx_seq_one_letter_code
_entity_poly.pdbx_strand_id
1 'polypeptide(L)'
;MPKDLSSKYEIENFDVRDTIRQRSLPERFREGYLNSSVGHTNASNFEELEILLRQNVREILAELDARFGTDQSGIMKAADCCLPRSQNFLNKQELNTLSELYAIDIKDCEIEVSVRLLLGKVNLS
;
A
#
# COMPACT_ATOMS: atom_id res chain seq x y z
N MET A 1 -9.11 34.67 -10.90
CA MET A 1 -8.68 35.85 -10.12
C MET A 1 -8.98 35.58 -8.65
N PRO A 2 -8.01 35.14 -7.83
CA PRO A 2 -8.17 34.99 -6.39
C PRO A 2 -7.43 36.14 -5.68
N LYS A 3 -8.08 37.28 -5.51
CA LYS A 3 -7.50 38.46 -4.81
C LYS A 3 -8.18 38.78 -3.46
N ASP A 4 -9.12 37.96 -3.00
CA ASP A 4 -10.03 38.36 -1.89
C ASP A 4 -9.93 37.55 -0.59
N LEU A 5 -8.94 36.65 -0.44
CA LEU A 5 -8.81 35.88 0.81
C LEU A 5 -7.84 36.53 1.82
N SER A 6 -6.80 37.22 1.37
CA SER A 6 -5.85 37.90 2.27
C SER A 6 -6.47 39.11 2.97
N SER A 7 -7.27 39.88 2.25
CA SER A 7 -7.90 41.12 2.73
C SER A 7 -9.01 40.89 3.73
N LYS A 8 -9.69 39.73 3.66
CA LYS A 8 -10.81 39.39 4.54
C LYS A 8 -10.38 39.00 5.96
N TYR A 9 -9.13 38.60 6.13
CA TYR A 9 -8.60 38.08 7.40
C TYR A 9 -7.41 38.88 7.95
N GLU A 10 -7.11 40.05 7.37
CA GLU A 10 -6.02 40.95 7.80
C GLU A 10 -4.70 40.21 8.10
N ILE A 11 -4.37 39.21 7.27
CA ILE A 11 -3.15 38.42 7.47
C ILE A 11 -1.98 39.22 6.92
N GLU A 12 -1.40 40.06 7.77
CA GLU A 12 -0.27 40.92 7.39
C GLU A 12 1.09 40.18 7.40
N ASN A 13 1.24 39.09 8.16
CA ASN A 13 2.47 38.28 8.19
C ASN A 13 2.19 36.81 8.52
N PHE A 14 2.80 35.88 7.78
CA PHE A 14 2.84 34.44 8.09
C PHE A 14 4.06 34.07 8.96
N ASP A 15 4.38 34.90 9.96
CA ASP A 15 5.56 34.68 10.78
C ASP A 15 5.25 33.71 11.94
N VAL A 16 5.53 32.42 11.74
CA VAL A 16 5.32 31.35 12.74
C VAL A 16 6.62 31.08 13.50
N ARG A 17 7.34 32.13 13.91
CA ARG A 17 8.65 32.01 14.55
C ARG A 17 8.61 31.70 16.05
N ASP A 18 7.47 31.79 16.73
CA ASP A 18 7.47 31.82 18.19
C ASP A 18 7.13 30.54 18.95
N THR A 19 7.05 29.37 18.30
CA THR A 19 7.00 28.12 19.09
C THR A 19 7.62 26.94 18.34
N ILE A 20 8.93 26.73 18.55
CA ILE A 20 9.53 25.40 18.47
C ILE A 20 8.97 24.59 19.65
N ARG A 21 7.68 24.25 19.61
CA ARG A 21 7.15 23.17 20.42
C ARG A 21 7.52 21.90 19.68
N GLN A 22 8.51 21.15 20.19
CA GLN A 22 8.69 19.76 19.82
C GLN A 22 7.38 19.03 20.12
N ARG A 23 6.49 18.93 19.11
CA ARG A 23 5.28 18.14 19.21
C ARG A 23 5.72 16.68 19.17
N SER A 24 5.80 16.04 20.32
CA SER A 24 5.91 14.58 20.40
C SER A 24 4.72 13.98 19.64
N LEU A 25 5.01 13.10 18.68
CA LEU A 25 3.98 12.38 17.94
C LEU A 25 3.07 11.62 18.92
N PRO A 26 1.73 11.65 18.74
CA PRO A 26 0.80 10.86 19.56
C PRO A 26 1.17 9.36 19.52
N GLU A 27 1.05 8.64 20.63
CA GLU A 27 1.53 7.24 20.77
C GLU A 27 1.04 6.28 19.68
N ARG A 28 -0.17 6.52 19.15
CA ARG A 28 -0.76 5.79 18.00
C ARG A 28 0.03 5.88 16.69
N PHE A 29 1.00 6.78 16.59
CA PHE A 29 1.91 6.92 15.45
C PHE A 29 3.32 6.39 15.74
N ARG A 30 3.59 5.77 16.91
CA ARG A 30 4.91 5.18 17.22
C ARG A 30 5.29 4.04 16.27
N GLU A 31 4.32 3.33 15.73
CA GLU A 31 4.54 2.20 14.79
C GLU A 31 4.54 2.65 13.32
N GLY A 32 4.30 3.94 13.05
CA GLY A 32 4.43 4.51 11.72
C GLY A 32 5.88 4.89 11.45
N TYR A 33 6.50 4.26 10.45
CA TYR A 33 7.80 4.70 9.94
C TYR A 33 7.63 6.02 9.19
N LEU A 34 8.13 7.11 9.76
CA LEU A 34 8.32 8.37 9.05
C LEU A 34 9.65 8.27 8.30
N ASN A 35 9.63 7.73 7.07
CA ASN A 35 10.85 7.47 6.29
C ASN A 35 11.57 8.76 5.87
N SER A 36 10.85 9.87 5.78
CA SER A 36 11.40 11.21 5.57
C SER A 36 10.46 12.25 6.17
N SER A 37 11.03 13.24 6.83
CA SER A 37 10.39 14.53 7.02
C SER A 37 10.84 15.38 5.84
N VAL A 38 9.92 15.83 5.00
CA VAL A 38 10.19 16.95 4.08
C VAL A 38 10.29 18.19 4.96
N GLY A 39 11.41 18.29 5.67
CA GLY A 39 11.68 19.38 6.60
C GLY A 39 11.63 20.69 5.84
N HIS A 40 10.83 21.64 6.35
CA HIS A 40 10.81 23.06 6.02
C HIS A 40 11.55 23.47 4.73
N THR A 41 11.04 23.06 3.57
CA THR A 41 11.36 23.74 2.32
C THR A 41 10.34 24.86 2.17
N ASN A 42 10.66 26.03 2.74
CA ASN A 42 9.92 27.24 2.42
C ASN A 42 10.01 27.43 0.90
N ALA A 43 8.91 27.27 0.19
CA ALA A 43 8.87 27.58 -1.22
C ALA A 43 9.02 29.09 -1.39
N SER A 44 10.06 29.50 -2.09
CA SER A 44 10.39 30.92 -2.31
C SER A 44 9.43 31.55 -3.31
N ASN A 45 8.81 30.72 -4.16
CA ASN A 45 7.89 31.10 -5.21
C ASN A 45 6.87 29.97 -5.48
N PHE A 46 5.86 30.27 -6.29
CA PHE A 46 4.78 29.33 -6.61
C PHE A 46 5.26 28.10 -7.40
N GLU A 47 6.27 28.26 -8.25
CA GLU A 47 6.80 27.18 -9.09
C GLU A 47 7.51 26.11 -8.24
N GLU A 48 8.31 26.54 -7.26
CA GLU A 48 8.90 25.66 -6.24
C GLU A 48 7.84 24.94 -5.41
N LEU A 49 6.77 25.65 -5.02
CA LEU A 49 5.65 25.05 -4.29
C LEU A 49 4.96 23.95 -5.11
N GLU A 50 4.75 24.19 -6.41
CA GLU A 50 4.13 23.22 -7.30
C GLU A 50 4.99 21.95 -7.46
N ILE A 51 6.31 22.11 -7.61
CA ILE A 51 7.26 20.99 -7.69
C ILE A 51 7.22 20.16 -6.40
N LEU A 52 7.28 20.81 -5.23
CA LEU A 52 7.21 20.16 -3.92
C LEU A 52 5.89 19.41 -3.72
N LEU A 53 4.77 20.00 -4.11
CA LEU A 53 3.46 19.34 -4.04
C LEU A 53 3.39 18.13 -4.96
N ARG A 54 3.88 18.23 -6.20
CA ARG A 54 3.93 17.10 -7.14
C ARG A 54 4.79 15.96 -6.59
N GLN A 55 5.92 16.28 -5.96
CA GLN A 55 6.77 15.27 -5.33
C GLN A 55 6.05 14.56 -4.18
N ASN A 56 5.45 15.31 -3.24
CA ASN A 56 4.69 14.74 -2.14
C ASN A 56 3.53 13.85 -2.62
N VAL A 57 2.81 14.27 -3.66
CA VAL A 57 1.73 13.44 -4.25
C VAL A 57 2.29 12.14 -4.80
N ARG A 58 3.44 12.15 -5.49
CA ARG A 58 4.06 10.90 -5.97
C ARG A 58 4.47 9.98 -4.84
N GLU A 59 5.06 10.52 -3.77
CA GLU A 59 5.47 9.73 -2.59
C GLU A 59 4.27 9.10 -1.89
N ILE A 60 3.17 9.84 -1.73
CA ILE A 60 1.91 9.30 -1.18
C ILE A 60 1.35 8.21 -2.08
N LEU A 61 1.31 8.42 -3.39
CA LEU A 61 0.82 7.41 -4.34
C LEU A 61 1.69 6.14 -4.29
N ALA A 62 3.01 6.28 -4.22
CA ALA A 62 3.92 5.15 -4.12
C ALA A 62 3.74 4.37 -2.81
N GLU A 63 3.53 5.06 -1.68
CA GLU A 63 3.26 4.41 -0.39
C GLU A 63 1.90 3.69 -0.38
N LEU A 64 0.87 4.30 -0.99
CA LEU A 64 -0.44 3.66 -1.15
C LEU A 64 -0.34 2.41 -2.04
N ASP A 65 0.39 2.49 -3.15
CA ASP A 65 0.62 1.36 -4.03
C ASP A 65 1.43 0.26 -3.34
N ALA A 66 2.45 0.60 -2.56
CA ALA A 66 3.21 -0.36 -1.77
C ALA A 66 2.37 -1.07 -0.69
N ARG A 67 1.43 -0.36 -0.05
CA ARG A 67 0.57 -0.90 1.01
C ARG A 67 -0.63 -1.66 0.50
N PHE A 68 -1.23 -1.20 -0.60
CA PHE A 68 -2.54 -1.65 -1.07
C PHE A 68 -2.54 -2.17 -2.51
N GLY A 69 -1.42 -2.06 -3.24
CA GLY A 69 -1.29 -2.56 -4.61
C GLY A 69 -1.23 -4.08 -4.69
N THR A 70 -0.85 -4.76 -3.59
CA THR A 70 -0.91 -6.23 -3.49
C THR A 70 -2.11 -6.66 -2.67
N ASP A 71 -2.96 -7.52 -3.23
CA ASP A 71 -4.06 -8.19 -2.51
C ASP A 71 -3.50 -9.23 -1.52
N GLN A 72 -3.03 -8.77 -0.36
CA GLN A 72 -2.44 -9.63 0.67
C GLN A 72 -3.41 -10.71 1.15
N SER A 73 -4.71 -10.39 1.26
CA SER A 73 -5.74 -11.35 1.64
C SER A 73 -5.91 -12.43 0.57
N GLY A 74 -5.97 -12.04 -0.71
CA GLY A 74 -6.00 -12.97 -1.83
C GLY A 74 -4.78 -13.88 -1.87
N ILE A 75 -3.58 -13.33 -1.65
CA ILE A 75 -2.33 -14.11 -1.58
C ILE A 75 -2.39 -15.14 -0.44
N MET A 76 -2.88 -14.76 0.74
CA MET A 76 -3.01 -15.68 1.88
C MET A 76 -4.01 -16.81 1.60
N LYS A 77 -5.17 -16.49 0.99
CA LYS A 77 -6.16 -17.51 0.60
C LYS A 77 -5.60 -18.46 -0.44
N ALA A 78 -4.95 -17.92 -1.46
CA ALA A 78 -4.31 -18.71 -2.50
C ALA A 78 -3.18 -19.60 -1.96
N ALA A 79 -2.42 -19.12 -0.97
CA ALA A 79 -1.41 -19.93 -0.29
C ALA A 79 -2.03 -21.08 0.52
N ASP A 80 -3.19 -20.86 1.14
CA ASP A 80 -3.93 -21.92 1.84
C ASP A 80 -4.39 -23.02 0.86
N CYS A 81 -4.74 -22.67 -0.38
CA CYS A 81 -5.07 -23.64 -1.44
C CYS A 81 -3.91 -24.57 -1.83
N CYS A 82 -2.67 -24.22 -1.50
CA CYS A 82 -1.51 -25.07 -1.76
C CYS A 82 -1.28 -26.11 -0.66
N LEU A 83 -2.03 -26.06 0.44
CA LEU A 83 -1.90 -27.00 1.57
C LEU A 83 -2.84 -28.20 1.38
N PRO A 84 -2.35 -29.44 1.30
CA PRO A 84 -3.19 -30.64 1.08
C PRO A 84 -4.28 -30.87 2.14
N ARG A 85 -4.15 -30.25 3.32
CA ARG A 85 -5.10 -30.35 4.43
C ARG A 85 -6.10 -29.19 4.47
N SER A 86 -5.94 -28.17 3.62
CA SER A 86 -6.89 -27.08 3.52
C SER A 86 -8.21 -27.58 2.92
N GLN A 87 -9.32 -27.02 3.39
CA GLN A 87 -10.64 -27.26 2.80
C GLN A 87 -10.73 -26.73 1.36
N ASN A 88 -9.89 -25.75 1.02
CA ASN A 88 -9.83 -25.12 -0.28
C ASN A 88 -8.63 -25.63 -1.11
N PHE A 89 -8.11 -26.83 -0.79
CA PHE A 89 -6.97 -27.39 -1.51
C PHE A 89 -7.22 -27.43 -3.02
N LEU A 90 -6.31 -26.80 -3.77
CA LEU A 90 -6.37 -26.64 -5.22
C LEU A 90 -7.64 -25.93 -5.76
N ASN A 91 -8.26 -25.05 -4.96
CA ASN A 91 -9.32 -24.18 -5.45
C ASN A 91 -8.81 -23.22 -6.53
N LYS A 92 -9.25 -23.43 -7.77
CA LYS A 92 -8.80 -22.66 -8.93
C LYS A 92 -9.06 -21.16 -8.82
N GLN A 93 -10.23 -20.76 -8.29
CA GLN A 93 -10.58 -19.33 -8.20
C GLN A 93 -9.62 -18.58 -7.28
N GLU A 94 -9.23 -19.19 -6.18
CA GLU A 94 -8.30 -18.59 -5.22
C GLU A 94 -6.85 -18.66 -5.74
N LEU A 95 -6.47 -19.72 -6.46
CA LEU A 95 -5.14 -19.83 -7.09
C LEU A 95 -4.88 -18.81 -8.21
N ASN A 96 -5.92 -18.28 -8.85
CA ASN A 96 -5.78 -17.25 -9.88
C ASN A 96 -5.01 -16.02 -9.38
N THR A 97 -5.14 -15.66 -8.11
CA THR A 97 -4.39 -14.55 -7.52
C THR A 97 -2.88 -14.79 -7.55
N LEU A 98 -2.42 -16.03 -7.37
CA LEU A 98 -0.99 -16.38 -7.50
C LEU A 98 -0.57 -16.51 -8.97
N SER A 99 -1.46 -17.02 -9.81
CA SER A 99 -1.25 -17.10 -11.26
C SER A 99 -0.96 -15.73 -11.87
N GLU A 100 -1.77 -14.72 -11.52
CA GLU A 100 -1.59 -13.34 -11.97
C GLU A 100 -0.32 -12.73 -11.38
N LEU A 101 -0.06 -12.95 -10.08
CA LEU A 101 1.10 -12.36 -9.39
C LEU A 101 2.44 -12.89 -9.90
N TYR A 102 2.53 -14.19 -10.18
CA TYR A 102 3.77 -14.84 -10.63
C TYR A 102 3.82 -15.08 -12.15
N ALA A 103 2.81 -14.63 -12.89
CA ALA A 103 2.65 -14.88 -14.32
C ALA A 103 2.75 -16.38 -14.69
N ILE A 104 2.12 -17.23 -13.88
CA ILE A 104 2.08 -18.68 -14.07
C ILE A 104 0.70 -19.05 -14.60
N ASP A 105 0.62 -19.75 -15.74
CA ASP A 105 -0.64 -20.30 -16.24
C ASP A 105 -0.97 -21.60 -15.50
N ILE A 106 -2.15 -21.68 -14.86
CA ILE A 106 -2.61 -22.87 -14.15
C ILE A 106 -3.70 -23.54 -14.98
N LYS A 107 -3.41 -24.72 -15.52
CA LYS A 107 -4.35 -25.45 -16.37
C LYS A 107 -5.24 -26.37 -15.55
N ASP A 108 -6.48 -26.52 -16.00
CA ASP A 108 -7.45 -27.43 -15.36
C ASP A 108 -6.94 -28.87 -15.27
N CYS A 109 -6.23 -29.33 -16.30
CA CYS A 109 -5.63 -30.66 -16.31
C CYS A 109 -4.54 -30.85 -15.25
N GLU A 110 -3.79 -29.81 -14.90
CA GLU A 110 -2.73 -29.86 -13.89
C GLU A 110 -3.33 -29.95 -12.48
N ILE A 111 -4.41 -29.21 -12.25
CA ILE A 111 -5.21 -29.31 -11.01
C ILE A 111 -5.78 -30.71 -10.87
N GLU A 112 -6.43 -31.24 -11.90
CA GLU A 112 -7.09 -32.55 -11.86
C GLU A 112 -6.10 -33.69 -11.59
N VAL A 113 -4.94 -33.66 -12.26
CA VAL A 113 -3.87 -34.65 -12.04
C VAL A 113 -3.32 -34.54 -10.62
N SER A 114 -3.11 -33.32 -10.12
CA SER A 114 -2.59 -33.08 -8.77
C SER A 114 -3.54 -33.58 -7.69
N VAL A 115 -4.85 -33.32 -7.82
CA VAL A 115 -5.89 -33.84 -6.92
C VAL A 115 -5.86 -35.37 -6.89
N ARG A 116 -5.82 -36.03 -8.06
CA ARG A 116 -5.82 -37.50 -8.15
C ARG A 116 -4.55 -38.11 -7.55
N LEU A 117 -3.38 -37.55 -7.84
CA LEU A 117 -2.10 -38.04 -7.33
C LEU A 117 -1.93 -37.83 -5.83
N LEU A 118 -2.38 -36.69 -5.31
CA LEU A 118 -2.18 -36.32 -3.91
C LEU A 118 -3.25 -36.92 -2.99
N LEU A 119 -4.53 -36.90 -3.37
CA LEU A 119 -5.57 -37.61 -2.60
C LEU A 119 -5.37 -39.12 -2.64
N GLY A 120 -4.89 -39.67 -3.76
CA GLY A 120 -4.52 -41.08 -3.86
C GLY A 120 -3.39 -41.49 -2.91
N LYS A 121 -2.45 -40.58 -2.63
CA LYS A 121 -1.36 -40.81 -1.66
C LYS A 121 -1.77 -40.58 -0.21
N VAL A 122 -2.67 -39.63 0.06
CA VAL A 122 -3.15 -39.32 1.43
C VAL A 122 -4.05 -40.42 1.99
N ASN A 123 -4.80 -41.16 1.15
CA ASN A 123 -5.61 -42.29 1.60
C ASN A 123 -4.82 -43.60 1.81
N LEU A 124 -3.53 -43.62 1.48
CA LEU A 124 -2.64 -44.78 1.65
C LEU A 124 -1.63 -44.61 2.80
N SER A 125 -1.67 -43.47 3.50
CA SER A 125 -0.85 -43.16 4.68
C SER A 125 -1.70 -43.05 5.93
#